data_AF-A0A6B9T9R8-F1
#
_entry.id   AF-A0A6B9T9R8-F1
#
_cell.length_a   1.000
_cell.length_b   1.000
_cell.length_c   1.000
_cell.angle_alpha   90.00
_cell.angle_beta   90.00
_cell.angle_gamma   90.00
#
_symmetry.space_group_name_H-M   'P 1'
#
loop_
_entity.id
_entity.type
_entity.pdbx_description
1 polymer ?
#
loop_
_entity_poly.entity_id
_entity_poly.type
_entity_poly.pdbx_seq_one_letter_code
_entity_poly.pdbx_strand_id
1 'polypeptide(L)'
;MTETVEGKKSPMAGFIDDFKSLTPKQWLGIVAAIALALILEIYMGTNCMGFLVVAVVLYMIPHLLKVMSVKVKTVVGVIFIVAALLLGTFAFSGTLASNENLINTDSNQIKDVTYDEATDTIEFYVNPELEGEDWDVLVQYVPVVGISFGMANRAGSEAVNTYLEPSSMTLESDGWYHGTITGLGLQDGQYYQIGIGIMENAQTESESTAASLVFWYDYNADTTMICLTGTAYTVAFAAILFFMILVFSAMMRSSAEKTRAKMEAEGRLYPQGYGRCKQCGAMVLPGEVNCRKCGAYIDVPDELRVKKKDFFQCSECGAEVPSDATECPKCGAKFDEAQENVVVHADGTEDISTESIVCPECGSTVPSNADWCPKCGKMLKDKKQ
;
A
#
# COMPACT_ATOMS: atom_id res chain seq x y z
N MET A 1 -14.67 -26.84 -29.85
CA MET A 1 -15.28 -25.63 -29.24
C MET A 1 -14.28 -24.51 -29.41
N THR A 2 -14.68 -23.44 -30.10
CA THR A 2 -13.87 -22.28 -30.42
C THR A 2 -13.68 -21.42 -29.16
N GLU A 3 -12.49 -21.44 -28.56
CA GLU A 3 -12.11 -20.43 -27.58
C GLU A 3 -11.97 -19.09 -28.28
N THR A 4 -12.91 -18.21 -27.98
CA THR A 4 -12.84 -16.79 -28.30
C THR A 4 -11.63 -16.21 -27.56
N VAL A 5 -10.65 -15.77 -28.34
CA VAL A 5 -9.62 -14.81 -27.92
C VAL A 5 -10.34 -13.57 -27.39
N GLU A 6 -10.50 -13.47 -26.06
CA GLU A 6 -11.03 -12.27 -25.42
C GLU A 6 -10.16 -11.08 -25.81
N GLY A 7 -10.78 -10.14 -26.53
CA GLY A 7 -10.14 -8.91 -26.96
C GLY A 7 -9.55 -8.17 -25.76
N LYS A 8 -8.27 -7.80 -25.86
CA LYS A 8 -7.64 -6.86 -24.94
C LYS A 8 -8.48 -5.57 -24.91
N LYS A 9 -9.32 -5.42 -23.89
CA LYS A 9 -10.01 -4.16 -23.57
C LYS A 9 -8.95 -3.05 -23.51
N SER A 10 -9.25 -1.87 -24.06
CA SER A 10 -8.31 -0.76 -24.03
C SER A 10 -7.91 -0.44 -22.57
N PRO A 11 -6.68 0.03 -22.31
CA PRO A 11 -6.23 0.37 -20.95
C PRO A 11 -7.19 1.34 -20.23
N MET A 12 -7.82 2.22 -21.01
CA MET A 12 -8.78 3.21 -20.57
C MET A 12 -10.16 2.61 -20.25
N ALA A 13 -10.61 1.59 -21.01
CA ALA A 13 -11.83 0.85 -20.71
C ALA A 13 -11.71 0.06 -19.38
N GLY A 14 -10.58 -0.62 -19.16
CA GLY A 14 -10.33 -1.31 -17.89
C GLY A 14 -10.18 -0.36 -16.70
N PHE A 15 -9.71 0.87 -16.92
CA PHE A 15 -9.64 1.90 -15.89
C PHE A 15 -11.03 2.41 -15.47
N ILE A 16 -11.93 2.65 -16.43
CA ILE A 16 -13.30 3.08 -16.16
C ILE A 16 -14.09 1.98 -15.45
N ASP A 17 -13.89 0.72 -15.84
CA ASP A 17 -14.52 -0.44 -15.21
C ASP A 17 -14.14 -0.57 -13.72
N ASP A 18 -12.85 -0.37 -13.37
CA ASP A 18 -12.38 -0.38 -11.98
C ASP A 18 -13.10 0.66 -11.11
N PHE A 19 -13.31 1.88 -11.62
CA PHE A 19 -14.02 2.94 -10.89
C PHE A 19 -15.52 2.71 -10.78
N LYS A 20 -16.16 2.20 -11.83
CA LYS A 20 -17.59 1.87 -11.83
C LYS A 20 -17.92 0.70 -10.91
N SER A 21 -16.96 -0.18 -10.66
CA SER A 21 -17.12 -1.32 -9.76
C SER A 21 -17.17 -0.95 -8.27
N LEU A 22 -16.81 0.29 -7.92
CA LEU A 22 -16.76 0.76 -6.53
C LEU A 22 -18.17 0.92 -5.96
N THR A 23 -18.39 0.31 -4.80
CA THR A 23 -19.63 0.49 -4.04
C THR A 23 -19.71 1.89 -3.41
N PRO A 24 -20.92 2.39 -3.09
CA PRO A 24 -21.08 3.69 -2.41
C PRO A 24 -20.30 3.80 -1.09
N LYS A 25 -20.18 2.68 -0.35
CA LYS A 25 -19.41 2.62 0.89
C LYS A 25 -17.90 2.82 0.65
N GLN A 26 -17.37 2.26 -0.43
CA GLN A 26 -15.96 2.43 -0.81
C GLN A 26 -15.66 3.86 -1.25
N TRP A 27 -16.57 4.48 -2.00
CA TRP A 27 -16.46 5.90 -2.37
C TRP A 27 -16.45 6.81 -1.14
N LEU A 28 -17.40 6.61 -0.22
CA LEU A 28 -17.45 7.38 1.02
C LEU A 28 -16.15 7.24 1.82
N GLY A 29 -15.59 6.03 1.91
CA GLY A 29 -14.33 5.80 2.60
C GLY A 29 -13.12 6.45 1.92
N ILE A 30 -13.08 6.49 0.60
CA ILE A 30 -12.01 7.19 -0.15
C ILE A 30 -12.08 8.70 0.14
N VAL A 31 -13.28 9.29 0.07
CA VAL A 31 -13.46 10.72 0.36
C VAL A 31 -13.10 11.03 1.82
N ALA A 32 -13.53 10.19 2.76
CA ALA A 32 -13.16 10.32 4.16
C ALA A 32 -11.65 10.18 4.39
N ALA A 33 -10.97 9.30 3.65
CA ALA A 33 -9.52 9.14 3.72
C ALA A 33 -8.78 10.41 3.25
N ILE A 34 -9.20 10.99 2.12
CA ILE A 34 -8.63 12.25 1.61
C ILE A 34 -8.87 13.38 2.61
N ALA A 35 -10.11 13.54 3.10
CA ALA A 35 -10.44 14.58 4.07
C ALA A 35 -9.63 14.45 5.36
N LEU A 36 -9.52 13.24 5.91
CA LEU A 36 -8.72 12.97 7.11
C LEU A 36 -7.23 13.21 6.86
N ALA A 37 -6.71 12.80 5.71
CA ALA A 37 -5.32 13.06 5.33
C ALA A 37 -5.01 14.56 5.27
N LEU A 38 -5.90 15.36 4.65
CA LEU A 38 -5.76 16.82 4.59
C LEU A 38 -5.79 17.46 5.99
N ILE A 39 -6.70 17.01 6.86
CA ILE A 39 -6.77 17.49 8.25
C ILE A 39 -5.48 17.15 8.99
N LEU A 40 -5.00 15.91 8.89
CA LEU A 40 -3.78 15.47 9.53
C LEU A 40 -2.55 16.22 9.02
N GLU A 41 -2.53 16.60 7.75
CA GLU A 41 -1.45 17.38 7.18
C GLU A 41 -1.37 18.79 7.78
N ILE A 42 -2.50 19.41 8.11
CA ILE A 42 -2.53 20.71 8.81
C ILE A 42 -1.95 20.58 10.24
N TYR A 43 -2.30 19.52 10.97
CA TYR A 43 -1.88 19.38 12.38
C TYR A 43 -0.51 18.74 12.58
N MET A 44 -0.07 17.89 11.65
CA MET A 44 1.13 17.07 11.81
C MET A 44 2.15 17.23 10.67
N GLY A 45 1.87 18.07 9.66
CA GLY A 45 2.68 18.24 8.44
C GLY A 45 4.04 18.93 8.64
N THR A 46 4.43 19.23 9.87
CA THR A 46 5.77 19.72 10.22
C THR A 46 6.67 18.64 10.81
N ASN A 47 6.11 17.50 11.20
CA ASN A 47 6.84 16.40 11.80
C ASN A 47 7.09 15.28 10.78
N CYS A 48 8.30 14.73 10.75
CA CYS A 48 8.63 13.59 9.89
C CYS A 48 7.68 12.39 10.09
N MET A 49 7.25 12.16 11.33
CA MET A 49 6.27 11.11 11.64
C MET A 49 4.87 11.42 11.09
N GLY A 50 4.51 12.70 10.98
CA GLY A 50 3.22 13.14 10.44
C GLY A 50 3.04 12.75 8.98
N PHE A 51 4.06 12.95 8.14
CA PHE A 51 4.01 12.55 6.72
C PHE A 51 3.75 11.06 6.55
N LEU A 52 4.36 10.23 7.40
CA LEU A 52 4.13 8.79 7.39
C LEU A 52 2.70 8.43 7.79
N VAL A 53 2.15 9.08 8.83
CA VAL A 53 0.76 8.84 9.25
C VAL A 53 -0.22 9.23 8.14
N VAL A 54 -0.03 10.40 7.52
CA VAL A 54 -0.85 10.85 6.37
C VAL A 54 -0.82 9.82 5.24
N ALA A 55 0.37 9.37 4.84
CA ALA A 55 0.55 8.36 3.80
C ALA A 55 -0.12 7.03 4.14
N VAL A 56 0.02 6.56 5.40
CA VAL A 56 -0.59 5.32 5.87
C VAL A 56 -2.10 5.42 5.89
N VAL A 57 -2.67 6.52 6.39
CA VAL A 57 -4.13 6.74 6.43
C VAL A 57 -4.72 6.74 5.02
N LEU A 58 -4.09 7.49 4.11
CA LEU A 58 -4.50 7.59 2.70
C LEU A 58 -4.44 6.24 1.99
N TYR A 59 -3.47 5.39 2.34
CA TYR A 59 -3.34 4.04 1.77
C TYR A 59 -4.27 3.00 2.43
N MET A 60 -4.37 3.02 3.76
CA MET A 60 -4.96 1.94 4.57
C MET A 60 -6.48 2.00 4.56
N ILE A 61 -7.10 3.18 4.63
CA ILE A 61 -8.57 3.28 4.66
C ILE A 61 -9.20 2.65 3.39
N PRO A 62 -8.78 3.00 2.15
CA PRO A 62 -9.27 2.31 0.97
C PRO A 62 -8.93 0.81 0.98
N HIS A 63 -7.75 0.43 1.50
CA HIS A 63 -7.34 -0.97 1.59
C HIS A 63 -8.28 -1.79 2.49
N LEU A 64 -8.63 -1.28 3.68
CA LEU A 64 -9.53 -1.93 4.63
C LEU A 64 -10.94 -2.11 4.06
N LEU A 65 -11.37 -1.20 3.18
CA LEU A 65 -12.62 -1.30 2.43
C LEU A 65 -12.52 -2.18 1.18
N LYS A 66 -11.44 -2.98 1.07
CA LYS A 66 -11.16 -3.92 -0.02
C LYS A 66 -11.00 -3.25 -1.38
N VAL A 67 -10.66 -1.96 -1.42
CA VAL A 67 -10.23 -1.31 -2.67
C VAL A 67 -8.80 -1.74 -2.94
N MET A 68 -8.65 -2.80 -3.73
CA MET A 68 -7.36 -3.43 -4.00
C MET A 68 -6.74 -3.03 -5.36
N SER A 69 -7.47 -2.29 -6.20
CA SER A 69 -6.95 -1.79 -7.47
C SER A 69 -5.87 -0.74 -7.22
N VAL A 70 -4.66 -1.01 -7.72
CA VAL A 70 -3.52 -0.09 -7.65
C VAL A 70 -3.84 1.21 -8.39
N LYS A 71 -4.53 1.12 -9.53
CA LYS A 71 -4.91 2.28 -10.37
C LYS A 71 -5.82 3.25 -9.63
N VAL A 72 -6.84 2.73 -8.93
CA VAL A 72 -7.74 3.56 -8.12
C VAL A 72 -6.96 4.29 -7.02
N LYS A 73 -6.08 3.59 -6.30
CA LYS A 73 -5.25 4.22 -5.26
C LYS A 73 -4.29 5.27 -5.81
N THR A 74 -3.70 5.05 -6.98
CA THR A 74 -2.86 6.06 -7.63
C THR A 74 -3.63 7.35 -7.88
N VAL A 75 -4.86 7.26 -8.39
CA VAL A 75 -5.71 8.43 -8.62
C VAL A 75 -6.09 9.12 -7.32
N VAL A 76 -6.40 8.36 -6.26
CA VAL A 76 -6.67 8.92 -4.93
C VAL A 76 -5.46 9.74 -4.43
N GLY A 77 -4.25 9.22 -4.60
CA GLY A 77 -3.03 9.96 -4.27
C GLY A 77 -2.86 11.25 -5.08
N VAL A 78 -3.13 11.21 -6.39
CA VAL A 78 -3.07 12.41 -7.25
C VAL A 78 -4.13 13.45 -6.85
N ILE A 79 -5.37 13.01 -6.58
CA ILE A 79 -6.44 13.91 -6.11
C ILE A 79 -6.05 14.56 -4.79
N PHE A 80 -5.48 13.78 -3.86
CA PHE A 80 -4.98 14.30 -2.60
C PHE A 80 -3.90 15.38 -2.81
N ILE A 81 -2.91 15.14 -3.67
CA ILE A 81 -1.85 16.12 -3.97
C ILE A 81 -2.45 17.43 -4.50
N VAL A 82 -3.35 17.34 -5.49
CA VAL A 82 -3.97 18.54 -6.06
C VAL A 82 -4.80 19.28 -5.02
N ALA A 83 -5.60 18.56 -4.22
CA ALA A 83 -6.40 19.16 -3.16
C ALA A 83 -5.54 19.82 -2.08
N ALA A 84 -4.46 19.16 -1.65
CA ALA A 84 -3.55 19.65 -0.63
C ALA A 84 -2.79 20.89 -1.10
N LEU A 85 -2.29 20.89 -2.35
CA LEU A 85 -1.66 22.06 -2.95
C LEU A 85 -2.60 23.26 -3.04
N LEU A 86 -3.84 23.04 -3.50
CA LEU A 86 -4.84 24.12 -3.60
C LEU A 86 -5.20 24.66 -2.21
N LEU A 87 -5.43 23.77 -1.24
CA LEU A 87 -5.78 24.18 0.12
C LEU A 87 -4.62 24.89 0.81
N GLY A 88 -3.41 24.33 0.83
CA GLY A 88 -2.26 24.93 1.50
C GLY A 88 -1.82 26.25 0.86
N THR A 89 -1.93 26.39 -0.47
CA THR A 89 -1.53 27.61 -1.18
C THR A 89 -2.57 28.73 -1.04
N PHE A 90 -3.85 28.44 -1.29
CA PHE A 90 -4.87 29.48 -1.40
C PHE A 90 -5.70 29.70 -0.13
N ALA A 91 -5.93 28.66 0.68
CA ALA A 91 -6.72 28.83 1.91
C ALA A 91 -5.91 29.51 3.03
N PHE A 92 -4.58 29.40 2.99
CA PHE A 92 -3.68 29.91 4.05
C PHE A 92 -2.79 31.09 3.60
N SER A 93 -2.77 31.45 2.32
CA SER A 93 -2.07 32.68 1.89
C SER A 93 -2.70 33.93 2.50
N GLY A 94 -4.03 33.98 2.59
CA GLY A 94 -4.75 35.11 3.19
C GLY A 94 -4.50 35.30 4.69
N THR A 95 -4.17 34.24 5.44
CA THR A 95 -3.87 34.35 6.89
C THR A 95 -2.53 35.02 7.18
N LEU A 96 -1.61 35.08 6.20
CA LEU A 96 -0.34 35.81 6.34
C LEU A 96 -0.49 37.27 5.97
N ALA A 97 -1.29 37.55 4.93
CA ALA A 97 -1.65 38.92 4.57
C ALA A 97 -2.38 39.66 5.70
N SER A 98 -3.02 38.96 6.64
CA SER A 98 -3.62 39.58 7.84
C SER A 98 -2.63 39.81 9.00
N ASN A 99 -1.41 39.26 8.93
CA ASN A 99 -0.32 39.49 9.88
C ASN A 99 0.69 40.50 9.32
N GLU A 100 0.18 41.58 8.71
CA GLU A 100 1.01 42.70 8.23
C GLU A 100 1.98 43.15 9.34
N ASN A 101 3.27 43.22 9.01
CA ASN A 101 4.34 43.88 9.75
C ASN A 101 4.08 44.06 11.25
N LEU A 102 4.09 42.94 12.00
CA LEU A 102 3.95 42.92 13.47
C LEU A 102 5.14 43.56 14.20
N ILE A 103 5.99 44.28 13.47
CA ILE A 103 7.12 45.08 13.96
C ILE A 103 6.72 45.95 15.16
N ASN A 104 5.49 46.45 15.25
CA ASN A 104 5.04 47.28 16.38
C ASN A 104 4.32 46.51 17.52
N THR A 105 4.61 45.21 17.69
CA THR A 105 4.03 44.45 18.81
C THR A 105 4.87 44.68 20.06
N ASP A 106 4.46 45.62 20.90
CA ASP A 106 5.19 45.88 22.14
C ASP A 106 5.03 44.73 23.14
N SER A 107 6.09 44.49 23.89
CA SER A 107 6.11 43.69 25.12
C SER A 107 6.50 44.59 26.29
N ASN A 108 6.37 44.10 27.52
CA ASN A 108 6.72 44.89 28.70
C ASN A 108 8.20 45.32 28.74
N GLN A 109 9.08 44.60 28.03
CA GLN A 109 10.54 44.77 28.08
C GLN A 109 11.16 45.11 26.73
N ILE A 110 10.39 45.08 25.64
CA ILE A 110 10.84 45.39 24.27
C ILE A 110 9.70 46.12 23.58
N LYS A 111 9.95 47.33 23.07
CA LYS A 111 8.93 48.19 22.44
C LYS A 111 9.48 48.96 21.25
N ASP A 112 8.58 49.58 20.49
CA ASP A 112 8.88 50.57 19.43
C ASP A 112 9.93 50.05 18.45
N VAL A 113 9.81 48.78 18.05
CA VAL A 113 10.68 48.22 17.02
C VAL A 113 10.29 48.82 15.68
N THR A 114 11.25 49.30 14.90
CA THR A 114 11.01 49.82 13.56
C THR A 114 12.15 49.40 12.64
N TYR A 115 11.86 49.18 11.36
CA TYR A 115 12.87 48.91 10.34
C TYR A 115 12.73 49.95 9.22
N ASP A 116 13.83 50.65 8.95
CA ASP A 116 13.95 51.60 7.84
C ASP A 116 14.68 50.94 6.66
N GLU A 117 13.93 50.63 5.61
CA GLU A 117 14.43 50.04 4.37
C GLU A 117 15.45 50.93 3.65
N ALA A 118 15.34 52.26 3.78
CA ALA A 118 16.21 53.18 3.04
C ALA A 118 17.63 53.23 3.63
N THR A 119 17.75 53.02 4.93
CA THR A 119 19.01 53.02 5.66
C THR A 119 19.46 51.61 6.09
N ASP A 120 18.66 50.57 5.78
CA ASP A 120 18.84 49.19 6.22
C ASP A 120 19.11 49.10 7.73
N THR A 121 18.28 49.79 8.51
CA THR A 121 18.48 50.01 9.94
C THR A 121 17.26 49.55 10.72
N ILE A 122 17.49 48.75 11.76
CA ILE A 122 16.46 48.43 12.76
C ILE A 122 16.72 49.23 14.03
N GLU A 123 15.68 49.85 14.56
CA GLU A 123 15.66 50.56 15.84
C GLU A 123 14.69 49.88 16.79
N PHE A 124 15.02 49.85 18.07
CA PHE A 124 14.18 49.24 19.10
C PHE A 124 14.56 49.74 20.49
N TYR A 125 13.64 49.57 21.43
CA TYR A 125 13.87 49.91 22.84
C TYR A 125 13.75 48.67 23.70
N VAL A 126 14.72 48.46 24.61
CA VAL A 126 14.68 47.37 25.59
C VAL A 126 14.75 47.89 27.02
N ASN A 127 14.10 47.16 27.93
CA ASN A 127 14.24 47.33 29.37
C ASN A 127 14.47 45.94 29.98
N PRO A 128 15.71 45.61 30.40
CA PRO A 128 16.03 44.29 30.91
C PRO A 128 15.28 43.95 32.20
N GLU A 129 14.92 44.92 33.04
CA GLU A 129 14.36 44.66 34.39
C GLU A 129 15.22 43.68 35.25
N LEU A 130 16.51 43.52 34.92
CA LEU A 130 17.45 42.62 35.61
C LEU A 130 18.35 43.41 36.57
N GLU A 131 18.47 42.94 37.82
CA GLU A 131 19.40 43.51 38.81
C GLU A 131 20.72 42.74 38.83
N GLY A 132 21.79 43.34 38.30
CA GLY A 132 23.17 42.90 38.55
C GLY A 132 23.69 41.70 37.75
N GLU A 133 22.97 41.27 36.71
CA GLU A 133 23.42 40.23 35.78
C GLU A 133 24.01 40.84 34.49
N ASP A 134 25.01 40.19 33.90
CA ASP A 134 25.52 40.54 32.58
C ASP A 134 24.47 40.14 31.53
N TRP A 135 23.96 41.12 30.79
CA TRP A 135 22.92 40.94 29.79
C TRP A 135 23.34 41.55 28.46
N ASP A 136 22.98 40.88 27.36
CA ASP A 136 23.11 41.39 25.99
C ASP A 136 21.75 41.40 25.31
N VAL A 137 21.61 42.19 24.25
CA VAL A 137 20.48 42.06 23.33
C VAL A 137 20.88 41.21 22.14
N LEU A 138 20.15 40.12 21.90
CA LEU A 138 20.23 39.35 20.67
C LEU A 138 19.17 39.84 19.69
N VAL A 139 19.62 40.35 18.54
CA VAL A 139 18.75 40.52 17.38
C VAL A 139 19.05 39.39 16.40
N GLN A 140 18.02 38.58 16.15
CA GLN A 140 18.06 37.47 15.21
C GLN A 140 17.10 37.74 14.06
N TYR A 141 17.53 37.46 12.83
CA TYR A 141 16.64 37.39 11.70
C TYR A 141 16.90 36.14 10.87
N VAL A 142 15.82 35.51 10.40
CA VAL A 142 15.86 34.24 9.68
C VAL A 142 14.94 34.30 8.47
N PRO A 143 15.42 33.98 7.26
CA PRO A 143 14.56 33.92 6.08
C PRO A 143 13.57 32.75 6.18
N VAL A 144 12.34 33.04 5.78
CA VAL A 144 11.27 32.04 5.63
C VAL A 144 11.34 31.44 4.24
N VAL A 145 11.63 30.15 4.16
CA VAL A 145 11.83 29.43 2.89
C VAL A 145 10.54 28.82 2.34
N GLY A 146 9.48 28.79 3.13
CA GLY A 146 8.18 28.31 2.67
C GLY A 146 7.17 28.28 3.80
N ILE A 147 5.89 28.40 3.47
CA ILE A 147 4.82 28.32 4.46
C ILE A 147 3.90 27.16 4.11
N SER A 148 3.72 26.24 5.04
CA SER A 148 2.95 25.01 4.85
C SER A 148 1.75 25.05 5.79
N PHE A 149 0.54 25.16 5.24
CA PHE A 149 -0.71 25.17 6.02
C PHE A 149 -0.73 26.19 7.17
N GLY A 150 -0.20 27.40 6.91
CA GLY A 150 -0.11 28.49 7.88
C GLY A 150 1.09 28.42 8.83
N MET A 151 1.94 27.40 8.73
CA MET A 151 3.18 27.31 9.50
C MET A 151 4.39 27.73 8.66
N ALA A 152 5.13 28.74 9.13
CA ALA A 152 6.33 29.21 8.46
C ALA A 152 7.54 28.30 8.73
N ASN A 153 8.16 27.82 7.66
CA ASN A 153 9.40 27.06 7.70
C ASN A 153 10.57 28.02 7.54
N ARG A 154 11.45 28.02 8.54
CA ARG A 154 12.60 28.91 8.65
C ARG A 154 13.86 28.16 8.23
N ALA A 155 14.73 28.80 7.45
CA ALA A 155 16.07 28.27 7.22
C ALA A 155 16.97 28.60 8.41
N GLY A 156 16.89 27.80 9.48
CA GLY A 156 17.68 28.04 10.70
C GLY A 156 19.19 28.08 10.46
N SER A 157 19.70 27.42 9.40
CA SER A 157 21.10 27.51 8.98
C SER A 157 21.50 28.87 8.41
N GLU A 158 20.52 29.69 8.03
CA GLU A 158 20.69 31.04 7.49
C GLU A 158 20.30 32.12 8.51
N ALA A 159 20.11 31.72 9.78
CA ALA A 159 19.86 32.66 10.86
C ALA A 159 21.10 33.54 11.09
N VAL A 160 20.90 34.85 11.08
CA VAL A 160 21.93 35.81 11.47
C VAL A 160 21.62 36.30 12.88
N ASN A 161 22.65 36.23 13.74
CA ASN A 161 22.57 36.65 15.13
C ASN A 161 23.52 37.83 15.33
N THR A 162 23.01 38.92 15.89
CA THR A 162 23.81 40.07 16.30
C THR A 162 23.58 40.33 17.78
N TYR A 163 24.66 40.36 18.54
CA TYR A 163 24.65 40.66 19.96
C TYR A 163 25.06 42.11 20.17
N LEU A 164 24.28 42.84 20.98
CA LEU A 164 24.56 44.21 21.40
C LEU A 164 24.78 44.23 22.90
N GLU A 165 25.98 44.63 23.29
CA GLU A 165 26.27 44.90 24.70
C GLU A 165 25.52 46.17 25.15
N PRO A 166 25.16 46.28 26.45
CA PRO A 166 24.52 47.48 27.00
C PRO A 166 25.32 48.75 26.76
N SER A 167 26.65 48.62 26.70
CA SER A 167 27.61 49.70 26.43
C SER A 167 27.49 50.30 25.03
N SER A 168 26.95 49.55 24.07
CA SER A 168 26.78 49.94 22.67
C SER A 168 25.46 50.66 22.40
N MET A 169 24.57 50.72 23.40
CA MET A 169 23.23 51.29 23.31
C MET A 169 23.13 52.62 24.08
N THR A 170 22.11 53.41 23.75
CA THR A 170 21.86 54.71 24.40
C THR A 170 20.84 54.54 25.51
N LEU A 171 21.21 54.86 26.76
CA LEU A 171 20.26 54.88 27.88
C LEU A 171 19.44 56.17 27.85
N GLU A 172 18.14 56.04 27.67
CA GLU A 172 17.18 57.13 27.64
C GLU A 172 16.75 57.56 29.03
N SER A 173 16.18 58.77 29.12
CA SER A 173 15.76 59.37 30.40
C SER A 173 14.64 58.62 31.12
N ASP A 174 13.90 57.76 30.41
CA ASP A 174 12.83 56.93 30.93
C ASP A 174 13.32 55.55 31.43
N GLY A 175 14.64 55.30 31.37
CA GLY A 175 15.26 54.05 31.80
C GLY A 175 15.33 52.96 30.73
N TRP A 176 14.90 53.23 29.50
CA TRP A 176 14.99 52.30 28.38
C TRP A 176 16.32 52.43 27.64
N TYR A 177 16.83 51.33 27.13
CA TYR A 177 17.99 51.32 26.24
C TYR A 177 17.52 51.34 24.80
N HIS A 178 17.96 52.35 24.04
CA HIS A 178 17.75 52.45 22.61
C HIS A 178 18.91 51.76 21.87
N GLY A 179 18.57 50.69 21.14
CA GLY A 179 19.49 49.94 20.30
C GLY A 179 19.23 50.19 18.81
N THR A 180 20.32 50.22 18.04
CA THR A 180 20.27 50.41 16.58
C THR A 180 21.23 49.44 15.92
N ILE A 181 20.75 48.70 14.90
CA ILE A 181 21.61 47.86 14.06
C ILE A 181 21.45 48.31 12.63
N THR A 182 22.58 48.54 11.95
CA THR A 182 22.63 48.90 10.54
C THR A 182 23.18 47.72 9.73
N GLY A 183 22.77 47.60 8.48
CA GLY A 183 23.30 46.58 7.58
C GLY A 183 22.74 45.17 7.84
N LEU A 184 21.44 45.05 8.13
CA LEU A 184 20.79 43.74 8.29
C LEU A 184 20.86 42.92 7.00
N GLY A 185 20.95 43.57 5.83
CA GLY A 185 21.06 42.86 4.55
C GLY A 185 19.81 42.06 4.21
N LEU A 186 18.63 42.55 4.60
CA LEU A 186 17.36 41.98 4.17
C LEU A 186 17.23 42.12 2.65
N GLN A 187 16.70 41.10 2.00
CA GLN A 187 16.59 41.02 0.53
C GLN A 187 15.16 41.30 0.09
N ASP A 188 15.01 42.12 -0.95
CA ASP A 188 13.71 42.38 -1.57
C ASP A 188 13.08 41.08 -2.11
N GLY A 189 11.77 40.92 -1.91
CA GLY A 189 11.02 39.72 -2.27
C GLY A 189 11.08 38.58 -1.24
N GLN A 190 11.63 38.82 -0.04
CA GLN A 190 11.85 37.80 0.98
C GLN A 190 11.03 38.08 2.24
N TYR A 191 10.48 37.01 2.82
CA TYR A 191 9.78 37.06 4.10
C TYR A 191 10.72 36.62 5.23
N TYR A 192 10.73 37.36 6.33
CA TYR A 192 11.63 37.13 7.46
C TYR A 192 10.86 36.91 8.76
N GLN A 193 11.43 36.09 9.62
CA GLN A 193 11.15 36.15 11.04
C GLN A 193 12.25 36.96 11.70
N ILE A 194 11.88 37.97 12.48
CA ILE A 194 12.82 38.77 13.26
C ILE A 194 12.47 38.60 14.74
N GLY A 195 13.49 38.36 15.54
CA GLY A 195 13.40 38.19 16.98
C GLY A 195 14.38 39.14 17.66
N ILE A 196 13.90 39.84 18.69
CA ILE A 196 14.73 40.61 19.60
C ILE A 196 14.60 39.95 20.97
N GLY A 197 15.72 39.59 21.58
CA GLY A 197 15.78 38.90 22.86
C GLY A 197 16.74 39.57 23.81
N ILE A 198 16.36 39.66 25.08
CA ILE A 198 17.25 40.02 26.18
C ILE A 198 17.84 38.72 26.70
N MET A 199 19.15 38.60 26.62
CA MET A 199 19.90 37.38 26.91
C MET A 199 20.71 37.57 28.18
N GLU A 200 20.55 36.67 29.14
CA GLU A 200 21.37 36.57 30.34
C GLU A 200 22.57 35.67 30.06
N ASN A 201 23.75 36.03 30.55
CA ASN A 201 24.98 35.27 30.34
C ASN A 201 25.21 34.92 28.85
N ALA A 202 24.89 35.87 27.96
CA ALA A 202 24.96 35.66 26.53
C ALA A 202 26.35 35.17 26.09
N GLN A 203 26.40 34.30 25.08
CA GLN A 203 27.65 33.75 24.55
C GLN A 203 28.43 32.88 25.57
N THR A 204 27.76 32.35 26.60
CA THR A 204 28.32 31.40 27.57
C THR A 204 27.57 30.07 27.59
N GLU A 205 28.09 29.06 28.30
CA GLU A 205 27.44 27.75 28.47
C GLU A 205 26.13 27.82 29.29
N SER A 206 25.84 28.95 29.96
CA SER A 206 24.65 29.16 30.80
C SER A 206 23.70 30.22 30.23
N GLU A 207 23.75 30.45 28.92
CA GLU A 207 22.90 31.43 28.21
C GLU A 207 21.39 31.13 28.40
N SER A 208 20.64 32.13 28.86
CA SER A 208 19.18 32.09 29.01
C SER A 208 18.52 33.31 28.38
N THR A 209 17.29 33.16 27.89
CA THR A 209 16.49 34.27 27.37
C THR A 209 15.57 34.80 28.46
N ALA A 210 15.82 36.03 28.92
CA ALA A 210 15.01 36.71 29.92
C ALA A 210 13.68 37.20 29.34
N ALA A 211 13.75 37.83 28.17
CA ALA A 211 12.60 38.34 27.43
C ALA A 211 12.82 38.17 25.93
N SER A 212 11.76 37.97 25.17
CA SER A 212 11.87 38.01 23.70
C SER A 212 10.59 38.51 23.05
N LEU A 213 10.78 39.18 21.92
CA LEU A 213 9.74 39.61 21.02
C LEU A 213 10.06 39.05 19.64
N VAL A 214 9.12 38.31 19.06
CA VAL A 214 9.26 37.71 17.74
C VAL A 214 8.12 38.19 16.85
N PHE A 215 8.46 38.70 15.68
CA PHE A 215 7.52 39.19 14.70
C PHE A 215 7.91 38.74 13.29
N TRP A 216 6.97 38.90 12.37
CA TRP A 216 7.15 38.57 10.96
C TRP A 216 7.27 39.86 10.17
N TYR A 217 8.21 39.88 9.23
CA TYR A 217 8.46 41.01 8.36
C TYR A 217 8.35 40.59 6.90
N ASP A 218 7.50 41.29 6.15
CA ASP A 218 7.31 41.09 4.72
C ASP A 218 8.07 42.17 3.94
N TYR A 219 9.21 41.80 3.35
CA TYR A 219 9.94 42.71 2.47
C TYR A 219 9.54 42.44 1.01
N ASN A 220 8.33 42.88 0.64
CA ASN A 220 7.72 42.72 -0.70
C ASN A 220 7.67 41.27 -1.23
N ALA A 221 7.52 40.28 -0.35
CA ALA A 221 7.53 38.89 -0.73
C ALA A 221 6.25 38.46 -1.45
N ASP A 222 6.38 37.58 -2.45
CA ASP A 222 5.22 36.91 -3.04
C ASP A 222 4.72 35.82 -2.07
N THR A 223 3.79 36.22 -1.21
CA THR A 223 3.16 35.36 -0.20
C THR A 223 2.53 34.11 -0.81
N THR A 224 1.97 34.19 -2.02
CA THR A 224 1.37 33.03 -2.70
C THR A 224 2.45 32.04 -3.11
N MET A 225 3.57 32.52 -3.64
CA MET A 225 4.70 31.66 -4.02
C MET A 225 5.40 31.02 -2.81
N ILE A 226 5.53 31.74 -1.70
CA ILE A 226 6.08 31.18 -0.46
C ILE A 226 5.16 30.09 0.11
N CYS A 227 3.84 30.32 0.10
CA CYS A 227 2.85 29.30 0.49
C CYS A 227 2.86 28.08 -0.45
N LEU A 228 2.97 28.31 -1.75
CA LEU A 228 3.06 27.23 -2.73
C LEU A 228 4.32 26.39 -2.50
N THR A 229 5.46 27.03 -2.28
CA THR A 229 6.74 26.36 -2.08
C THR A 229 6.73 25.51 -0.81
N GLY A 230 6.27 26.09 0.31
CA GLY A 230 6.14 25.36 1.57
C GLY A 230 5.15 24.20 1.48
N THR A 231 3.97 24.42 0.89
CA THR A 231 2.96 23.38 0.72
C THR A 231 3.45 22.28 -0.23
N ALA A 232 4.11 22.64 -1.33
CA ALA A 232 4.66 21.68 -2.27
C ALA A 232 5.71 20.77 -1.63
N TYR A 233 6.57 21.34 -0.77
CA TYR A 233 7.54 20.56 0.00
C TYR A 233 6.84 19.51 0.86
N THR A 234 5.91 19.91 1.74
CA THR A 234 5.23 18.98 2.66
C THR A 234 4.41 17.92 1.93
N VAL A 235 3.66 18.34 0.90
CA VAL A 235 2.84 17.43 0.09
C VAL A 235 3.73 16.44 -0.68
N ALA A 236 4.90 16.87 -1.16
CA ALA A 236 5.84 15.98 -1.84
C ALA A 236 6.34 14.87 -0.92
N PHE A 237 6.68 15.14 0.35
CA PHE A 237 7.08 14.10 1.29
C PHE A 237 5.96 13.09 1.55
N ALA A 238 4.75 13.56 1.84
CA ALA A 238 3.59 12.69 2.04
C ALA A 238 3.30 11.85 0.78
N ALA A 239 3.37 12.46 -0.40
CA ALA A 239 3.16 11.79 -1.68
C ALA A 239 4.23 10.72 -1.96
N ILE A 240 5.51 11.03 -1.75
CA ILE A 240 6.61 10.08 -1.94
C ILE A 240 6.39 8.86 -1.05
N LEU A 241 6.10 9.06 0.24
CA LEU A 241 5.83 7.96 1.17
C LEU A 241 4.60 7.14 0.75
N PHE A 242 3.51 7.81 0.36
CA PHE A 242 2.31 7.14 -0.13
C PHE A 242 2.58 6.27 -1.36
N PHE A 243 3.28 6.82 -2.36
CA PHE A 243 3.61 6.08 -3.58
C PHE A 243 4.64 4.99 -3.33
N MET A 244 5.59 5.19 -2.42
CA MET A 244 6.49 4.13 -1.97
C MET A 244 5.70 2.97 -1.36
N ILE A 245 4.79 3.24 -0.41
CA ILE A 245 3.93 2.19 0.20
C ILE A 245 3.12 1.47 -0.87
N LEU A 246 2.54 2.21 -1.82
CA LEU A 246 1.76 1.66 -2.93
C LEU A 246 2.62 0.76 -3.84
N VAL A 247 3.82 1.22 -4.23
CA VAL A 247 4.75 0.47 -5.07
C VAL A 247 5.26 -0.78 -4.36
N PHE A 248 5.73 -0.67 -3.12
CA PHE A 248 6.18 -1.83 -2.34
C PHE A 248 5.04 -2.82 -2.11
N SER A 249 3.83 -2.36 -1.81
CA SER A 249 2.66 -3.23 -1.67
C SER A 249 2.32 -3.95 -2.97
N ALA A 250 2.37 -3.25 -4.10
CA ALA A 250 2.16 -3.85 -5.41
C ALA A 250 3.27 -4.86 -5.77
N MET A 251 4.53 -4.53 -5.48
CA MET A 251 5.67 -5.41 -5.68
C MET A 251 5.56 -6.69 -4.84
N MET A 252 5.30 -6.56 -3.53
CA MET A 252 5.12 -7.69 -2.61
C MET A 252 4.00 -8.60 -3.09
N ARG A 253 2.87 -8.03 -3.52
CA ARG A 253 1.75 -8.80 -4.07
C ARG A 253 2.12 -9.52 -5.36
N SER A 254 2.74 -8.81 -6.31
CA SER A 254 3.16 -9.43 -7.59
C SER A 254 4.20 -10.53 -7.39
N SER A 255 5.10 -10.36 -6.41
CA SER A 255 6.11 -11.35 -6.05
C SER A 255 5.47 -12.59 -5.43
N ALA A 256 4.51 -12.39 -4.51
CA ALA A 256 3.74 -13.48 -3.93
C ALA A 256 2.94 -14.24 -5.00
N GLU A 257 2.28 -13.53 -5.93
CA GLU A 257 1.51 -14.12 -7.03
C GLU A 257 2.43 -14.91 -7.98
N LYS A 258 3.58 -14.37 -8.37
CA LYS A 258 4.57 -15.08 -9.21
C LYS A 258 5.17 -16.30 -8.51
N THR A 259 5.52 -16.16 -7.23
CA THR A 259 6.05 -17.26 -6.41
C THR A 259 5.02 -18.37 -6.30
N ARG A 260 3.76 -18.01 -6.07
CA ARG A 260 2.65 -18.94 -5.98
C ARG A 260 2.39 -19.66 -7.31
N ALA A 261 2.34 -18.92 -8.42
CA ALA A 261 2.19 -19.50 -9.76
C ALA A 261 3.34 -20.47 -10.10
N LYS A 262 4.58 -20.13 -9.71
CA LYS A 262 5.73 -21.03 -9.84
C LYS A 262 5.55 -22.30 -8.99
N MET A 263 5.11 -22.18 -7.74
CA MET A 263 4.85 -23.34 -6.89
C MET A 263 3.68 -24.20 -7.39
N GLU A 264 2.65 -23.59 -7.99
CA GLU A 264 1.57 -24.31 -8.68
C GLU A 264 2.10 -25.08 -9.91
N ALA A 265 2.93 -24.46 -10.74
CA ALA A 265 3.54 -25.10 -11.90
C ALA A 265 4.53 -26.22 -11.53
N GLU A 266 5.25 -26.10 -10.41
CA GLU A 266 6.13 -27.14 -9.87
C GLU A 266 5.37 -28.25 -9.12
N GLY A 267 4.04 -28.18 -9.02
CA GLY A 267 3.22 -29.12 -8.25
C GLY A 267 3.46 -29.08 -6.74
N ARG A 268 4.18 -28.08 -6.23
CA ARG A 268 4.47 -27.86 -4.81
C ARG A 268 3.31 -27.21 -4.07
N LEU A 269 2.45 -26.49 -4.79
CA LEU A 269 1.25 -25.88 -4.26
C LEU A 269 0.06 -26.26 -5.13
N TYR A 270 -1.10 -26.45 -4.50
CA TYR A 270 -2.33 -26.74 -5.20
C TYR A 270 -2.90 -25.49 -5.89
N PRO A 271 -3.60 -25.64 -7.03
CA PRO A 271 -4.36 -24.56 -7.67
C PRO A 271 -5.30 -23.87 -6.68
N GLN A 272 -5.55 -22.56 -6.89
CA GLN A 272 -6.48 -21.79 -6.03
C GLN A 272 -7.82 -22.51 -5.88
N GLY A 273 -8.21 -22.80 -4.63
CA GLY A 273 -9.48 -23.45 -4.31
C GLY A 273 -9.46 -24.98 -4.30
N TYR A 274 -8.37 -25.64 -4.72
CA TYR A 274 -8.15 -27.07 -4.53
C TYR A 274 -7.54 -27.35 -3.14
N GLY A 275 -7.80 -28.54 -2.57
CA GLY A 275 -7.28 -28.95 -1.25
C GLY A 275 -8.21 -28.70 -0.06
N ARG A 276 -9.41 -28.14 -0.26
CA ARG A 276 -10.48 -28.12 0.75
C ARG A 276 -11.83 -28.49 0.14
N CYS A 277 -12.59 -29.34 0.84
CA CYS A 277 -13.93 -29.71 0.43
C CYS A 277 -14.88 -28.49 0.48
N LYS A 278 -15.57 -28.18 -0.63
CA LYS A 278 -16.53 -27.06 -0.71
C LYS A 278 -17.75 -27.22 0.20
N GLN A 279 -18.09 -28.47 0.59
CA GLN A 279 -19.24 -28.78 1.43
C GLN A 279 -18.92 -28.74 2.93
N CYS A 280 -17.79 -29.27 3.37
CA CYS A 280 -17.47 -29.40 4.80
C CYS A 280 -16.15 -28.75 5.24
N GLY A 281 -15.37 -28.17 4.32
CA GLY A 281 -14.11 -27.48 4.59
C GLY A 281 -12.92 -28.37 4.98
N ALA A 282 -13.09 -29.70 5.00
CA ALA A 282 -12.02 -30.64 5.31
C ALA A 282 -10.89 -30.56 4.28
N MET A 283 -9.64 -30.74 4.74
CA MET A 283 -8.48 -30.83 3.86
C MET A 283 -8.59 -32.08 2.98
N VAL A 284 -8.37 -31.91 1.68
CA VAL A 284 -8.44 -32.96 0.66
C VAL A 284 -7.02 -33.31 0.22
N LEU A 285 -6.69 -34.59 0.17
CA LEU A 285 -5.39 -35.08 -0.29
C LEU A 285 -5.38 -35.35 -1.81
N PRO A 286 -4.21 -35.35 -2.47
CA PRO A 286 -4.09 -35.66 -3.90
C PRO A 286 -4.65 -37.03 -4.24
N GLY A 287 -5.43 -37.11 -5.32
CA GLY A 287 -6.04 -38.37 -5.79
C GLY A 287 -7.34 -38.77 -5.07
N GLU A 288 -7.79 -38.02 -4.06
CA GLU A 288 -9.09 -38.25 -3.44
C GLU A 288 -10.22 -37.74 -4.34
N VAL A 289 -11.07 -38.67 -4.78
CA VAL A 289 -12.26 -38.39 -5.60
C VAL A 289 -13.45 -37.91 -4.74
N ASN A 290 -13.51 -38.39 -3.49
CA ASN A 290 -14.55 -38.05 -2.52
C ASN A 290 -13.93 -37.58 -1.21
N CYS A 291 -14.55 -36.59 -0.57
CA CYS A 291 -14.10 -36.07 0.71
C CYS A 291 -14.26 -37.13 1.81
N ARG A 292 -13.16 -37.49 2.50
CA ARG A 292 -13.17 -38.44 3.62
C ARG A 292 -14.11 -38.09 4.78
N LYS A 293 -14.43 -36.80 4.97
CA LYS A 293 -15.25 -36.32 6.09
C LYS A 293 -16.75 -36.32 5.79
N CYS A 294 -17.15 -35.91 4.59
CA CYS A 294 -18.58 -35.72 4.25
C CYS A 294 -19.04 -36.47 3.00
N GLY A 295 -18.18 -37.24 2.34
CA GLY A 295 -18.50 -38.02 1.15
C GLY A 295 -18.69 -37.21 -0.13
N ALA A 296 -18.71 -35.87 -0.05
CA ALA A 296 -18.90 -35.01 -1.21
C ALA A 296 -17.82 -35.22 -2.26
N TYR A 297 -18.24 -35.36 -3.52
CA TYR A 297 -17.35 -35.45 -4.68
C TYR A 297 -16.49 -34.17 -4.80
N ILE A 298 -15.22 -34.34 -5.14
CA ILE A 298 -14.26 -33.25 -5.27
C ILE A 298 -13.97 -33.06 -6.76
N ASP A 299 -14.23 -31.87 -7.28
CA ASP A 299 -13.77 -31.48 -8.62
C ASP A 299 -12.24 -31.33 -8.59
N VAL A 300 -11.53 -32.34 -9.10
CA VAL A 300 -10.07 -32.31 -9.27
C VAL A 300 -9.74 -31.51 -10.53
N PRO A 301 -8.94 -30.42 -10.45
CA PRO A 301 -8.50 -29.67 -11.62
C PRO A 301 -7.78 -30.57 -12.62
N ASP A 302 -8.00 -30.33 -13.92
CA ASP A 302 -7.47 -31.16 -15.00
C ASP A 302 -5.95 -31.29 -14.99
N GLU A 303 -5.26 -30.29 -14.48
CA GLU A 303 -3.79 -30.22 -14.35
C GLU A 303 -3.23 -31.24 -13.36
N LEU A 304 -4.00 -31.60 -12.33
CA LEU A 304 -3.61 -32.57 -11.29
C LEU A 304 -4.08 -33.99 -11.61
N ARG A 305 -4.80 -34.18 -12.71
CA ARG A 305 -5.24 -35.51 -13.13
C ARG A 305 -4.03 -36.30 -13.59
N VAL A 306 -3.83 -37.46 -12.97
CA VAL A 306 -2.91 -38.46 -13.49
C VAL A 306 -3.48 -38.90 -14.84
N LYS A 307 -2.84 -38.54 -15.95
CA LYS A 307 -3.20 -38.98 -17.30
C LYS A 307 -2.94 -40.49 -17.44
N LYS A 308 -3.76 -41.31 -16.80
CA LYS A 308 -3.91 -42.73 -17.13
C LYS A 308 -4.95 -42.84 -18.24
N LYS A 309 -4.73 -43.78 -19.16
CA LYS A 309 -5.46 -43.87 -20.43
C LYS A 309 -6.92 -44.31 -20.28
N ASP A 310 -7.36 -44.67 -19.07
CA ASP A 310 -8.55 -45.49 -18.88
C ASP A 310 -9.55 -44.81 -17.91
N PHE A 311 -10.14 -43.70 -18.35
CA PHE A 311 -11.31 -43.08 -17.70
C PHE A 311 -12.42 -42.92 -18.75
N PHE A 312 -13.68 -43.14 -18.36
CA PHE A 312 -14.84 -42.95 -19.22
C PHE A 312 -15.86 -42.00 -18.57
N GLN A 313 -16.74 -41.38 -19.36
CA GLN A 313 -17.81 -40.53 -18.83
C GLN A 313 -19.05 -41.38 -18.52
N CYS A 314 -19.52 -41.29 -17.27
CA CYS A 314 -20.78 -41.88 -16.84
C CYS A 314 -21.93 -41.28 -17.64
N SER A 315 -22.69 -42.14 -18.32
CA SER A 315 -23.84 -41.77 -19.14
C SER A 315 -24.96 -41.07 -18.36
N GLU A 316 -25.08 -41.33 -17.06
CA GLU A 316 -26.18 -40.84 -16.22
C GLU A 316 -25.94 -39.43 -15.66
N CYS A 317 -24.70 -39.07 -15.33
CA CYS A 317 -24.40 -37.83 -14.61
C CYS A 317 -23.23 -37.01 -15.17
N GLY A 318 -22.63 -37.48 -16.27
CA GLY A 318 -21.48 -36.85 -16.93
C GLY A 318 -20.22 -36.81 -16.08
N ALA A 319 -20.15 -37.57 -14.97
CA ALA A 319 -18.93 -37.69 -14.17
C ALA A 319 -17.91 -38.54 -14.93
N GLU A 320 -16.64 -38.16 -14.86
CA GLU A 320 -15.56 -39.05 -15.32
C GLU A 320 -15.25 -40.08 -14.25
N VAL A 321 -15.32 -41.35 -14.66
CA VAL A 321 -15.24 -42.54 -13.82
C VAL A 321 -14.01 -43.37 -14.26
N PRO A 322 -13.21 -43.88 -13.31
CA PRO A 322 -12.15 -44.84 -13.61
C PRO A 322 -12.68 -46.07 -14.35
N SER A 323 -11.94 -46.59 -15.33
CA SER A 323 -12.37 -47.78 -16.10
C SER A 323 -12.53 -49.06 -15.27
N ASP A 324 -11.94 -49.12 -14.07
CA ASP A 324 -12.00 -50.24 -13.13
C ASP A 324 -13.10 -50.08 -12.07
N ALA A 325 -13.90 -49.00 -12.14
CA ALA A 325 -14.98 -48.77 -11.19
C ALA A 325 -16.25 -49.50 -11.63
N THR A 326 -16.77 -50.37 -10.74
CA THR A 326 -18.04 -51.10 -10.94
C THR A 326 -19.29 -50.24 -10.70
N GLU A 327 -19.13 -49.06 -10.11
CA GLU A 327 -20.20 -48.08 -9.91
C GLU A 327 -19.68 -46.64 -9.97
N CYS A 328 -20.55 -45.72 -10.39
CA CYS A 328 -20.21 -44.31 -10.53
C CYS A 328 -20.09 -43.64 -9.16
N PRO A 329 -18.94 -43.07 -8.80
CA PRO A 329 -18.73 -42.44 -7.49
C PRO A 329 -19.52 -41.13 -7.29
N LYS A 330 -20.10 -40.55 -8.35
CA LYS A 330 -20.90 -39.31 -8.27
C LYS A 330 -22.41 -39.58 -8.15
N CYS A 331 -22.94 -40.56 -8.89
CA CYS A 331 -24.39 -40.80 -8.96
C CYS A 331 -24.83 -42.20 -8.52
N GLY A 332 -23.90 -43.13 -8.27
CA GLY A 332 -24.20 -44.50 -7.86
C GLY A 332 -24.71 -45.43 -8.97
N ALA A 333 -24.64 -45.00 -10.25
CA ALA A 333 -24.98 -45.87 -11.39
C ALA A 333 -23.99 -47.04 -11.47
N LYS A 334 -24.50 -48.28 -11.47
CA LYS A 334 -23.67 -49.50 -11.61
C LYS A 334 -23.34 -49.75 -13.07
N PHE A 335 -22.10 -50.16 -13.33
CA PHE A 335 -21.63 -50.54 -14.64
C PHE A 335 -21.62 -52.07 -14.71
N ASP A 336 -22.46 -52.64 -15.56
CA ASP A 336 -22.46 -54.08 -15.82
C ASP A 336 -21.27 -54.40 -16.73
N GLU A 337 -20.14 -54.79 -16.14
CA GLU A 337 -19.04 -55.35 -16.94
C GLU A 337 -19.43 -56.75 -17.43
N ALA A 338 -19.46 -56.94 -18.75
CA ALA A 338 -19.41 -58.28 -19.33
C ALA A 338 -18.05 -58.88 -18.94
N GLN A 339 -18.07 -59.86 -18.05
CA GLN A 339 -16.87 -60.49 -17.49
C GLN A 339 -16.13 -61.25 -18.61
N GLU A 340 -15.14 -60.63 -19.24
CA GLU A 340 -14.25 -61.31 -20.18
C GLU A 340 -13.36 -62.27 -19.38
N ASN A 341 -13.50 -63.57 -19.62
CA ASN A 341 -12.65 -64.57 -18.98
C ASN A 341 -11.33 -64.65 -19.74
N VAL A 342 -10.32 -63.97 -19.20
CA VAL A 342 -8.93 -64.02 -19.71
C VAL A 342 -8.18 -65.14 -18.99
N VAL A 343 -7.64 -66.10 -19.75
CA VAL A 343 -6.73 -67.11 -19.20
C VAL A 343 -5.38 -67.00 -19.88
N VAL A 344 -4.35 -66.76 -19.06
CA VAL A 344 -2.94 -66.66 -19.48
C VAL A 344 -2.29 -68.04 -19.38
N HIS A 345 -1.75 -68.53 -20.49
CA HIS A 345 -1.04 -69.80 -20.57
C HIS A 345 0.41 -69.65 -20.10
N ALA A 346 1.04 -70.76 -19.70
CA ALA A 346 2.42 -70.77 -19.21
C ALA A 346 3.46 -70.38 -20.28
N ASP A 347 3.09 -70.41 -21.57
CA ASP A 347 3.89 -69.97 -22.71
C ASP A 347 3.68 -68.48 -23.06
N GLY A 348 2.86 -67.76 -22.27
CA GLY A 348 2.58 -66.34 -22.45
C GLY A 348 1.49 -66.02 -23.48
N THR A 349 0.78 -67.02 -24.00
CA THR A 349 -0.40 -66.80 -24.86
C THR A 349 -1.66 -66.55 -24.01
N GLU A 350 -2.61 -65.76 -24.51
CA GLU A 350 -3.85 -65.42 -23.80
C GLU A 350 -5.07 -65.82 -24.62
N ASP A 351 -5.97 -66.61 -24.02
CA ASP A 351 -7.29 -66.89 -24.58
C ASP A 351 -8.33 -65.99 -23.89
N ILE A 352 -9.00 -65.15 -24.68
CA ILE A 352 -10.05 -64.23 -24.22
C ILE A 352 -11.37 -64.62 -24.88
N SER A 353 -12.41 -64.87 -24.07
CA SER A 353 -13.77 -65.08 -24.56
C SER A 353 -14.80 -64.64 -23.53
N THR A 354 -15.91 -64.10 -24.02
CA THR A 354 -17.12 -63.80 -23.24
C THR A 354 -17.95 -65.05 -22.93
N GLU A 355 -17.70 -66.17 -23.62
CA GLU A 355 -18.37 -67.45 -23.41
C GLU A 355 -17.41 -68.50 -22.80
N SER A 356 -17.91 -69.32 -21.88
CA SER A 356 -17.12 -70.34 -21.19
C SER A 356 -17.71 -71.74 -21.34
N ILE A 357 -16.85 -72.75 -21.47
CA ILE A 357 -17.19 -74.17 -21.51
C ILE A 357 -16.62 -74.89 -20.28
N VAL A 358 -17.26 -75.97 -19.83
CA VAL A 358 -16.76 -76.79 -18.71
C VAL A 358 -15.92 -77.93 -19.28
N CYS A 359 -14.67 -78.06 -18.81
CA CYS A 359 -13.80 -79.17 -19.21
C CYS A 359 -14.42 -80.51 -18.77
N PRO A 360 -14.68 -81.44 -19.70
CA PRO A 360 -15.36 -82.70 -19.39
C PRO A 360 -14.55 -83.68 -18.54
N GLU A 361 -13.24 -83.48 -18.37
CA GLU A 361 -12.40 -84.33 -17.51
C GLU A 361 -12.23 -83.81 -16.08
N CYS A 362 -11.84 -82.54 -15.93
CA CYS A 362 -11.47 -82.01 -14.62
C CYS A 362 -12.51 -81.05 -14.04
N GLY A 363 -13.59 -80.78 -14.79
CA GLY A 363 -14.70 -79.93 -14.36
C GLY A 363 -14.37 -78.45 -14.23
N SER A 364 -13.19 -77.99 -14.66
CA SER A 364 -12.86 -76.56 -14.64
C SER A 364 -13.57 -75.82 -15.76
N THR A 365 -14.07 -74.63 -15.46
CA THR A 365 -14.57 -73.66 -16.45
C THR A 365 -13.40 -73.07 -17.23
N VAL A 366 -13.46 -73.11 -18.56
CA VAL A 366 -12.41 -72.67 -19.49
C VAL A 366 -13.06 -71.80 -20.59
N PRO A 367 -12.37 -70.80 -21.17
CA PRO A 367 -12.89 -70.04 -22.31
C PRO A 367 -13.32 -70.94 -23.47
N SER A 368 -14.43 -70.61 -24.15
CA SER A 368 -15.01 -71.43 -25.23
C SER A 368 -14.09 -71.59 -26.44
N ASN A 369 -13.18 -70.66 -26.65
CA ASN A 369 -12.20 -70.67 -27.73
C ASN A 369 -10.93 -71.48 -27.40
N ALA A 370 -10.71 -71.90 -26.16
CA ALA A 370 -9.49 -72.60 -25.76
C ALA A 370 -9.39 -73.98 -26.43
N ASP A 371 -8.24 -74.26 -27.05
CA ASP A 371 -7.99 -75.55 -27.71
C ASP A 371 -7.61 -76.63 -26.68
N TRP A 372 -7.06 -76.24 -25.52
CA TRP A 372 -6.60 -77.13 -24.45
C TRP A 372 -7.07 -76.63 -23.09
N CYS A 373 -7.40 -77.55 -22.19
CA CYS A 373 -7.72 -77.22 -20.81
C CYS A 373 -6.44 -76.84 -20.05
N PRO A 374 -6.33 -75.62 -19.51
CA PRO A 374 -5.12 -75.15 -18.84
C PRO A 374 -4.86 -75.85 -17.50
N LYS A 375 -5.90 -76.46 -16.89
CA LYS A 375 -5.80 -77.13 -15.59
C LYS A 375 -5.32 -78.58 -15.69
N CYS A 376 -5.78 -79.32 -16.71
CA CYS A 376 -5.46 -80.74 -16.86
C CYS A 376 -4.73 -81.10 -18.15
N GLY A 377 -4.52 -80.13 -19.05
CA GLY A 377 -3.80 -80.32 -20.31
C GLY A 377 -4.54 -81.16 -21.34
N LYS A 378 -5.86 -81.37 -21.21
CA LYS A 378 -6.64 -82.13 -22.20
C LYS A 378 -7.16 -81.24 -23.32
N MET A 379 -7.05 -81.71 -24.55
CA MET A 379 -7.57 -81.03 -25.74
C MET A 379 -9.11 -80.96 -25.68
N LEU A 380 -9.67 -79.76 -25.89
CA LEU A 380 -11.11 -79.48 -25.80
C LEU A 380 -11.80 -79.48 -27.18
N LYS A 381 -11.05 -79.30 -28.27
CA LYS A 381 -11.58 -79.38 -29.64
C LYS A 381 -11.05 -80.60 -30.39
N ASP A 382 -11.94 -81.48 -30.83
CA ASP A 382 -11.63 -82.51 -31.83
C ASP A 382 -11.56 -81.87 -33.22
N LYS A 383 -10.37 -81.81 -33.85
CA LYS A 383 -10.27 -81.46 -35.27
C LYS A 383 -10.83 -82.60 -36.13
N LYS A 384 -12.13 -82.57 -36.44
CA LYS A 384 -12.68 -83.30 -37.58
C LYS A 384 -12.74 -82.37 -38.79
N GLN A 385 -11.86 -82.68 -39.74
CA GLN A 385 -11.75 -82.28 -41.16
C GLN A 385 -12.05 -80.83 -41.55
#